data_AF-B2BGT8-F1
#
_entry.id   AF-B2BGT8-F1
#
_cell.length_a   1.000
_cell.length_b   1.000
_cell.length_c   1.000
_cell.angle_alpha   90.00
_cell.angle_beta   90.00
_cell.angle_gamma   90.00
#
_symmetry.space_group_name_H-M   'P 1'
#
loop_
_entity.id
_entity.type
_entity.pdbx_description
1 polymer ?
#
loop_
_entity_poly.entity_id
_entity_poly.type
_entity_poly.pdbx_seq_one_letter_code
_entity_poly.pdbx_strand_id
1 'polypeptide(L)' 'ATIREIPDCGHIPHVEKPAEVLKLVMEFIQADSRVAVKSSILS' A
#
# COMPACT_ATOMS: atom_id res chain seq x y z
N ALA A 1 -4.31 13.04 3.77
CA ALA A 1 -4.45 11.58 3.62
C ALA A 1 -4.70 11.27 2.15
N THR A 2 -4.06 10.24 1.60
CA THR A 2 -4.26 9.82 0.19
C THR A 2 -5.01 8.51 0.19
N ILE A 3 -6.18 8.46 -0.45
CA ILE A 3 -6.96 7.25 -0.65
C ILE A 3 -6.64 6.72 -2.04
N ARG A 4 -6.44 5.40 -2.17
CA ARG A 4 -6.16 4.73 -3.45
C ARG A 4 -7.29 3.76 -3.75
N GLU A 5 -8.11 4.11 -4.73
CA GLU A 5 -9.22 3.27 -5.20
C GLU A 5 -8.71 2.18 -6.15
N ILE A 6 -9.42 1.05 -6.17
CA ILE A 6 -9.18 -0.03 -7.14
C ILE A 6 -10.30 0.05 -8.18
N PRO A 7 -10.01 0.36 -9.45
CA PRO A 7 -11.04 0.48 -10.47
C PRO A 7 -11.73 -0.87 -10.72
N ASP A 8 -13.01 -0.81 -11.11
CA ASP A 8 -13.84 -1.99 -11.43
C ASP A 8 -13.88 -3.04 -10.30
N CYS A 9 -13.95 -2.56 -9.05
CA CYS A 9 -14.03 -3.37 -7.85
C CYS A 9 -15.30 -3.00 -7.05
N GLY A 10 -16.13 -3.98 -6.70
CA GLY A 10 -17.38 -3.78 -6.00
C GLY A 10 -17.22 -3.71 -4.47
N HIS A 11 -17.58 -4.80 -3.79
CA HIS A 11 -17.77 -4.83 -2.33
C HIS A 11 -16.54 -5.33 -1.56
N ILE A 12 -15.80 -6.32 -2.08
CA ILE A 12 -14.73 -7.00 -1.34
C ILE A 12 -13.45 -7.03 -2.17
N PRO A 13 -12.59 -5.99 -2.06
CA PRO A 13 -11.41 -5.86 -2.90
C PRO A 13 -10.41 -7.02 -2.84
N HIS A 14 -10.23 -7.62 -1.66
CA HIS A 14 -9.30 -8.74 -1.50
C HIS A 14 -9.83 -10.05 -2.10
N VAL A 15 -11.13 -10.12 -2.43
CA VAL A 15 -11.75 -11.25 -3.14
C VAL A 15 -11.84 -10.96 -4.64
N GLU A 16 -12.26 -9.75 -5.02
CA GLU A 16 -12.50 -9.38 -6.42
C GLU A 16 -11.22 -9.03 -7.18
N LYS A 17 -10.27 -8.34 -6.52
CA LYS A 17 -9.02 -7.84 -7.11
C LYS A 17 -7.81 -8.10 -6.18
N PRO A 18 -7.53 -9.36 -5.81
CA PRO A 18 -6.52 -9.70 -4.81
C PRO A 18 -5.12 -9.17 -5.15
N ALA A 19 -4.72 -9.19 -6.42
CA ALA A 19 -3.42 -8.71 -6.87
C ALA A 19 -3.25 -7.19 -6.71
N GLU A 20 -4.28 -6.40 -7.05
CA GLU A 20 -4.25 -4.93 -6.91
C GLU A 20 -4.21 -4.52 -5.43
N VAL A 21 -5.00 -5.20 -4.59
CA VAL A 21 -4.94 -4.99 -3.13
C VAL A 21 -3.54 -5.28 -2.60
N LEU A 22 -2.96 -6.42 -2.97
CA LEU A 22 -1.62 -6.80 -2.51
C LEU A 22 -0.56 -5.75 -2.91
N LYS A 23 -0.62 -5.26 -4.15
CA LYS A 23 0.29 -4.21 -4.64
C LYS A 23 0.17 -2.94 -3.81
N LEU A 24 -1.05 -2.44 -3.57
CA LEU A 24 -1.28 -1.22 -2.79
C LEU A 24 -0.82 -1.37 -1.34
N VAL A 25 -1.06 -2.52 -0.71
CA VAL A 25 -0.59 -2.83 0.65
C VAL A 25 0.94 -2.87 0.69
N MET A 26 1.59 -3.52 -0.27
CA MET A 26 3.06 -3.55 -0.34
C MET A 26 3.65 -2.16 -0.53
N GLU A 27 3.08 -1.33 -1.41
CA GLU A 27 3.51 0.05 -1.60
C GLU A 27 3.35 0.88 -0.32
N PHE A 28 2.26 0.68 0.43
CA PHE A 28 2.05 1.35 1.71
C PHE A 28 3.11 0.96 2.75
N ILE A 29 3.36 -0.34 2.93
CA ILE A 29 4.38 -0.85 3.85
C ILE A 29 5.79 -0.39 3.43
N GLN A 30 6.08 -0.37 2.14
CA GLN A 30 7.36 0.14 1.62
C GLN A 30 7.53 1.64 1.82
N ALA A 31 6.45 2.43 1.68
CA ALA A 31 6.50 3.85 1.98
C ALA A 31 6.76 4.10 3.47
N ASP A 32 6.14 3.32 4.35
CA ASP A 32 6.33 3.39 5.80
C ASP A 32 7.76 2.96 6.22
N SER A 33 8.25 1.85 5.69
CA SER A 33 9.62 1.40 5.96
C SER A 33 10.70 2.34 5.39
N ARG A 34 10.44 3.06 4.29
CA ARG A 34 11.34 4.14 3.82
C ARG A 34 11.39 5.32 4.78
N VAL A 35 10.34 5.59 5.54
CA VAL A 35 10.36 6.58 6.63
C VAL A 35 11.22 6.07 7.79
N ALA A 36 11.11 4.79 8.15
CA ALA A 36 11.93 4.19 9.20
C ALA A 36 13.44 4.13 8.81
N VAL A 37 13.76 3.77 7.57
CA VAL A 37 15.16 3.67 7.10
C VAL A 37 15.82 5.05 6.95
N LYS A 38 15.08 6.09 6.56
CA LYS A 38 15.62 7.47 6.54
C LYS A 38 15.95 7.99 7.95
N SER A 39 15.31 7.46 8.99
CA SER A 39 15.62 7.78 10.39
C SER A 39 16.94 7.13 10.85
N SER A 40 17.24 5.90 10.40
CA SER A 40 18.42 5.14 10.84
C SER A 40 19.71 5.38 10.04
N ILE A 41 19.65 6.05 8.87
CA ILE A 41 20.86 6.40 8.07
C ILE A 41 21.30 7.85 8.32
N LEU A 42 20.55 8.62 9.13
CA LEU A 42 20.89 10.01 9.49
C LEU A 42 21.29 10.20 10.98
N SER A 43 21.75 9.12 11.65
CA SER A 43 22.30 9.18 13.02
C SER A 43 23.82 9.02 13.00
#